data_AF-A0A7Y8RK17-F1
#
_entry.id   AF-A0A7Y8RK17-F1
#
_cell.length_a   1.000
_cell.length_b   1.000
_cell.length_c   1.000
_cell.angle_alpha   90.00
_cell.angle_beta   90.00
_cell.angle_gamma   90.00
#
_symmetry.space_group_name_H-M   'P 1'
#
loop_
_entity.id
_entity.type
_entity.pdbx_description
1 polymer ?
#
loop_
_entity_poly.entity_id
_entity_poly.type
_entity_poly.pdbx_seq_one_letter_code
_entity_poly.pdbx_strand_id
1 'polypeptide(L)'
;MAPIAEMLRRQVNVGLGTDNNNGNDLNSMFDAMRLAALSNALLDQDAVCPVDALQAFNMATLGGANAIGRGTQTGSIEVGKQADFCLLDLKTSAFTPLNDALTQLVFCEQGNAVRDVYVGGRKLVDHGRITRIDEEALMLELMDCMPTLQGRIQGGQSASETLRPYLEGAYNDCLTDPQMAGMRHSINQFDRSRRGA
;
A
#
# COMPACT_ATOMS: atom_id res chain seq x y z
N MET A 1 -14.30 -2.28 -1.13
CA MET A 1 -13.00 -2.99 -1.04
C MET A 1 -12.89 -4.00 -2.16
N ALA A 2 -11.70 -4.20 -2.73
CA ALA A 2 -11.49 -5.16 -3.83
C ALA A 2 -11.61 -6.61 -3.33
N PRO A 3 -12.19 -7.55 -4.11
CA PRO A 3 -12.36 -8.95 -3.73
C PRO A 3 -11.06 -9.76 -3.95
N ILE A 4 -9.99 -9.39 -3.23
CA ILE A 4 -8.65 -9.98 -3.45
C ILE A 4 -8.66 -11.49 -3.23
N ALA A 5 -9.33 -11.96 -2.17
CA ALA A 5 -9.44 -13.39 -1.88
C ALA A 5 -10.04 -14.20 -3.05
N GLU A 6 -11.10 -13.68 -3.67
CA GLU A 6 -11.72 -14.33 -4.83
C GLU A 6 -10.81 -14.29 -6.07
N MET A 7 -10.14 -13.16 -6.31
CA MET A 7 -9.16 -13.04 -7.39
C MET A 7 -8.05 -14.09 -7.25
N LEU A 8 -7.50 -14.25 -6.05
CA LEU A 8 -6.46 -15.24 -5.77
C LEU A 8 -6.99 -16.68 -5.93
N ARG A 9 -8.22 -16.99 -5.46
CA ARG A 9 -8.86 -18.30 -5.68
C ARG A 9 -9.04 -18.62 -7.17
N ARG A 10 -9.28 -17.60 -7.99
CA ARG A 10 -9.39 -17.70 -9.46
C ARG A 10 -8.04 -17.60 -10.17
N GLN A 11 -6.91 -17.64 -9.45
CA GLN A 11 -5.55 -17.56 -9.97
C GLN A 11 -5.26 -16.27 -10.76
N VAL A 12 -5.98 -15.19 -10.46
CA VAL A 12 -5.70 -13.87 -11.01
C VAL A 12 -4.46 -13.30 -10.32
N ASN A 13 -3.51 -12.78 -11.10
CA ASN A 13 -2.36 -12.08 -10.55
C ASN A 13 -2.79 -10.77 -9.89
N VAL A 14 -2.43 -10.59 -8.61
CA VAL A 14 -2.71 -9.36 -7.86
C VAL A 14 -1.38 -8.73 -7.42
N GLY A 15 -1.27 -7.42 -7.61
CA GLY A 15 -0.18 -6.59 -7.11
C GLY A 15 -0.70 -5.56 -6.10
N LEU A 16 0.16 -5.14 -5.16
CA LEU A 16 -0.14 -4.03 -4.25
C LEU A 16 0.46 -2.71 -4.72
N GLY A 17 -0.27 -1.62 -4.50
CA GLY A 17 0.20 -0.26 -4.68
C GLY A 17 -0.19 0.59 -3.48
N THR A 18 0.65 1.56 -3.14
CA THR A 18 0.39 2.51 -2.04
C THR A 18 -0.61 3.59 -2.41
N ASP A 19 -0.98 3.70 -3.69
CA ASP A 19 -1.64 4.87 -4.24
C ASP A 19 -0.81 6.16 -4.00
N ASN A 20 -1.42 7.31 -4.22
CA ASN A 20 -0.80 8.61 -4.14
C ASN A 20 -0.64 9.12 -2.68
N ASN A 21 0.21 10.14 -2.56
CA ASN A 21 0.50 10.81 -1.30
C ASN A 21 -0.52 11.92 -0.93
N ASN A 22 -1.70 11.95 -1.57
CA ASN A 22 -2.78 12.88 -1.24
C ASN A 22 -4.09 12.19 -0.82
N GLY A 23 -4.10 10.85 -0.80
CA GLY A 23 -5.22 10.02 -0.37
C GLY A 23 -4.83 8.89 0.58
N ASN A 24 -3.57 8.40 0.54
CA ASN A 24 -3.03 7.47 1.56
C ASN A 24 -2.12 8.18 2.56
N ASP A 25 -1.46 9.27 2.15
CA ASP A 25 -0.51 10.08 2.93
C ASP A 25 0.73 9.32 3.49
N LEU A 26 0.84 8.01 3.17
CA LEU A 26 1.92 7.10 3.54
C LEU A 26 2.35 6.29 2.32
N ASN A 27 3.65 6.28 2.01
CA ASN A 27 4.24 5.48 0.93
C ASN A 27 4.94 4.23 1.49
N SER A 28 4.18 3.40 2.23
CA SER A 28 4.70 2.21 2.91
C SER A 28 4.10 0.94 2.33
N MET A 29 4.95 0.11 1.73
CA MET A 29 4.53 -1.21 1.24
C MET A 29 4.23 -2.18 2.39
N PHE A 30 4.86 -1.99 3.56
CA PHE A 30 4.55 -2.78 4.76
C PHE A 30 3.11 -2.55 5.23
N ASP A 31 2.66 -1.30 5.23
CA ASP A 31 1.28 -0.96 5.57
C ASP A 31 0.31 -1.44 4.49
N ALA A 32 0.68 -1.34 3.20
CA ALA A 32 -0.12 -1.87 2.11
C ALA A 32 -0.33 -3.40 2.23
N MET A 33 0.72 -4.16 2.54
CA MET A 33 0.63 -5.60 2.80
C MET A 33 -0.29 -5.90 3.98
N ARG A 34 -0.09 -5.20 5.10
CA ARG A 34 -0.88 -5.37 6.32
C ARG A 34 -2.35 -5.07 6.07
N LEU A 35 -2.65 -3.97 5.38
CA LEU A 35 -4.02 -3.57 5.04
C LEU A 35 -4.67 -4.59 4.10
N ALA A 36 -3.96 -5.05 3.07
CA ALA A 36 -4.46 -6.07 2.16
C ALA A 36 -4.84 -7.37 2.90
N ALA A 37 -3.98 -7.82 3.82
CA ALA A 37 -4.22 -9.03 4.61
C ALA A 37 -5.40 -8.86 5.60
N LEU A 38 -5.38 -7.79 6.41
CA LEU A 38 -6.38 -7.59 7.46
C LEU A 38 -7.76 -7.19 6.91
N SER A 39 -7.81 -6.35 5.89
CA SER A 39 -9.09 -5.90 5.34
C SER A 39 -9.82 -7.03 4.62
N ASN A 40 -9.14 -7.95 3.93
CA ASN A 40 -9.82 -9.07 3.28
C ASN A 40 -10.45 -10.06 4.27
N ALA A 41 -9.92 -10.17 5.48
CA ALA A 41 -10.55 -10.96 6.55
C ALA A 41 -11.95 -10.43 6.94
N LEU A 42 -12.26 -9.16 6.66
CA LEU A 42 -13.59 -8.58 6.91
C LEU A 42 -14.61 -8.93 5.81
N LEU A 43 -14.15 -9.34 4.63
CA LEU A 43 -15.02 -9.64 3.48
C LEU A 43 -15.42 -11.10 3.39
N ASP A 44 -14.58 -12.00 3.89
CA ASP A 44 -14.76 -13.44 3.75
C ASP A 44 -15.11 -14.04 5.11
N GLN A 45 -16.43 -14.15 5.40
CA GLN A 45 -16.92 -14.68 6.67
C GLN A 45 -16.63 -16.18 6.85
N ASP A 46 -16.32 -16.88 5.74
CA ASP A 46 -16.09 -18.32 5.72
C ASP A 46 -14.60 -18.68 5.84
N ALA A 47 -13.69 -17.70 5.80
CA ALA A 47 -12.25 -17.91 5.88
C ALA A 47 -11.62 -17.13 7.04
N VAL A 48 -11.00 -17.84 7.99
CA VAL A 48 -10.33 -17.24 9.16
C VAL A 48 -9.17 -16.32 8.76
N CYS A 49 -8.52 -16.58 7.61
CA CYS A 49 -7.48 -15.74 7.03
C CYS A 49 -7.43 -15.94 5.50
N PRO A 50 -8.21 -15.17 4.71
CA PRO A 50 -8.31 -15.38 3.26
C PRO A 50 -7.10 -14.88 2.47
N VAL A 51 -6.28 -14.02 3.08
CA VAL A 51 -5.02 -13.52 2.54
C VAL A 51 -3.95 -13.68 3.63
N ASP A 52 -3.10 -14.69 3.50
CA ASP A 52 -2.03 -14.95 4.46
C ASP A 52 -0.79 -14.05 4.22
N ALA A 53 0.20 -14.14 5.13
CA ALA A 53 1.43 -13.35 5.03
C ALA A 53 2.20 -13.61 3.73
N LEU A 54 2.23 -14.86 3.25
CA LEU A 54 2.93 -15.22 2.01
C LEU A 54 2.24 -14.62 0.79
N GLN A 55 0.91 -14.67 0.75
CA GLN A 55 0.11 -14.06 -0.30
C GLN A 55 0.29 -12.53 -0.31
N ALA A 56 0.22 -11.87 0.85
CA ALA A 56 0.47 -10.44 0.97
C ALA A 56 1.87 -10.06 0.48
N PHE A 57 2.90 -10.80 0.92
CA PHE A 57 4.28 -10.60 0.50
C PHE A 57 4.48 -10.84 -1.00
N ASN A 58 3.86 -11.88 -1.56
CA ASN A 58 3.89 -12.15 -3.00
C ASN A 58 3.24 -11.01 -3.78
N MET A 59 2.08 -10.50 -3.36
CA MET A 59 1.43 -9.36 -4.04
C MET A 59 2.29 -8.08 -3.99
N ALA A 60 3.05 -7.87 -2.91
CA ALA A 60 3.99 -6.74 -2.80
C ALA A 60 5.29 -6.92 -3.60
N THR A 61 5.63 -8.15 -4.01
CA THR A 61 6.89 -8.48 -4.70
C THR A 61 6.63 -9.03 -6.10
N LEU A 62 6.63 -10.36 -6.27
CA LEU A 62 6.50 -11.01 -7.58
C LEU A 62 5.16 -10.72 -8.25
N GLY A 63 4.05 -10.68 -7.49
CA GLY A 63 2.72 -10.34 -7.99
C GLY A 63 2.64 -8.90 -8.51
N GLY A 64 3.26 -7.96 -7.80
CA GLY A 64 3.44 -6.58 -8.26
C GLY A 64 4.30 -6.50 -9.52
N ALA A 65 5.43 -7.21 -9.56
CA ALA A 65 6.30 -7.27 -10.73
C ALA A 65 5.58 -7.85 -11.97
N ASN A 66 4.77 -8.90 -11.79
CA ASN A 66 3.95 -9.48 -12.84
C ASN A 66 2.87 -8.50 -13.33
N ALA A 67 2.23 -7.77 -12.41
CA ALA A 67 1.17 -6.80 -12.74
C ALA A 67 1.68 -5.68 -13.67
N ILE A 68 2.95 -5.31 -13.55
CA ILE A 68 3.60 -4.30 -14.40
C ILE A 68 4.42 -4.89 -15.56
N GLY A 69 4.31 -6.20 -15.83
CA GLY A 69 5.01 -6.86 -16.94
C GLY A 69 6.53 -7.03 -16.73
N ARG A 70 7.01 -7.01 -15.49
CA ARG A 70 8.44 -7.10 -15.11
C ARG A 70 8.82 -8.34 -14.29
N GLY A 71 7.92 -9.31 -14.15
CA GLY A 71 8.15 -10.51 -13.33
C GLY A 71 9.31 -11.39 -13.78
N THR A 72 9.72 -11.30 -15.05
CA THR A 72 10.92 -12.00 -15.54
C THR A 72 12.23 -11.31 -15.15
N GLN A 73 12.17 -10.04 -14.72
CA GLN A 73 13.35 -9.21 -14.42
C GLN A 73 13.51 -8.93 -12.93
N THR A 74 12.43 -8.89 -12.14
CA THR A 74 12.46 -8.53 -10.71
C THR A 74 11.29 -9.17 -9.94
N GLY A 75 11.21 -8.93 -8.64
CA GLY A 75 10.14 -9.40 -7.75
C GLY A 75 10.44 -10.72 -7.03
N SER A 76 11.57 -11.38 -7.33
CA SER A 76 12.05 -12.56 -6.62
C SER A 76 13.56 -12.72 -6.74
N ILE A 77 14.17 -13.46 -5.81
CA ILE A 77 15.60 -13.76 -5.80
C ILE A 77 15.82 -15.07 -6.57
N GLU A 78 16.10 -14.94 -7.87
CA GLU A 78 16.34 -16.05 -8.79
C GLU A 78 17.51 -15.73 -9.72
N VAL A 79 18.27 -16.75 -10.11
CA VAL A 79 19.39 -16.58 -11.05
C VAL A 79 18.87 -16.01 -12.37
N GLY A 80 19.52 -14.95 -12.85
CA GLY A 80 19.14 -14.25 -14.09
C GLY A 80 18.22 -13.04 -13.89
N LYS A 81 17.63 -12.85 -12.72
CA LYS A 81 16.88 -11.62 -12.38
C LYS A 81 17.81 -10.52 -11.87
N GLN A 82 17.30 -9.29 -11.83
CA GLN A 82 18.02 -8.17 -11.24
C GLN A 82 18.24 -8.38 -9.74
N ALA A 83 19.39 -7.90 -9.26
CA ALA A 83 19.72 -7.88 -7.84
C ALA A 83 18.97 -6.73 -7.13
N ASP A 84 17.66 -6.86 -7.05
CA ASP A 84 16.72 -5.98 -6.35
C ASP A 84 16.33 -6.66 -5.03
N PHE A 85 16.89 -6.21 -3.90
CA PHE A 85 16.61 -6.79 -2.58
C PHE A 85 16.88 -5.80 -1.46
N CYS A 86 16.31 -6.05 -0.28
CA CYS A 86 16.61 -5.31 0.94
C CYS A 86 17.11 -6.25 2.04
N LEU A 87 17.87 -5.69 2.98
CA LEU A 87 18.30 -6.35 4.21
C LEU A 87 17.58 -5.72 5.38
N LEU A 88 17.02 -6.55 6.26
CA LEU A 88 16.30 -6.13 7.45
C LEU A 88 17.14 -6.39 8.70
N ASP A 89 17.17 -5.43 9.63
CA ASP A 89 17.68 -5.65 10.97
C ASP A 89 16.63 -6.38 11.82
N LEU A 90 16.94 -7.62 12.19
CA LEU A 90 16.05 -8.46 13.00
C LEU A 90 16.11 -8.12 14.50
N LYS A 91 16.94 -7.15 14.91
CA LYS A 91 17.05 -6.67 16.30
C LYS A 91 16.09 -5.52 16.60
N THR A 92 14.99 -5.40 15.85
CA THR A 92 13.91 -4.45 16.13
C THR A 92 12.80 -5.10 16.96
N SER A 93 11.91 -4.27 17.48
CA SER A 93 10.71 -4.73 18.21
C SER A 93 9.78 -5.57 17.34
N ALA A 94 9.75 -5.36 16.02
CA ALA A 94 8.92 -6.14 15.11
C ALA A 94 9.36 -7.62 15.03
N PHE A 95 10.67 -7.87 15.15
CA PHE A 95 11.28 -9.19 14.99
C PHE A 95 11.75 -9.83 16.31
N THR A 96 11.47 -9.23 17.47
CA THR A 96 11.92 -9.73 18.78
C THR A 96 10.74 -10.11 19.68
N PRO A 97 10.57 -11.39 20.07
CA PRO A 97 11.33 -12.57 19.61
C PRO A 97 11.03 -12.93 18.14
N LEU A 98 11.99 -13.55 17.46
CA LEU A 98 11.83 -13.98 16.07
C LEU A 98 11.18 -15.37 16.04
N ASN A 99 9.87 -15.40 15.81
CA ASN A 99 9.09 -16.63 15.75
C ASN A 99 8.76 -17.02 14.30
N ASP A 100 8.37 -16.04 13.49
CA ASP A 100 8.05 -16.20 12.08
C ASP A 100 8.39 -14.89 11.35
N ALA A 101 9.50 -14.89 10.64
CA ALA A 101 10.01 -13.71 9.95
C ALA A 101 9.02 -13.14 8.93
N LEU A 102 8.28 -13.99 8.20
CA LEU A 102 7.38 -13.55 7.14
C LEU A 102 6.11 -12.93 7.73
N THR A 103 5.53 -13.59 8.73
CA THR A 103 4.37 -13.06 9.46
C THR A 103 4.73 -11.75 10.15
N GLN A 104 5.90 -11.68 10.81
CA GLN A 104 6.36 -10.45 11.47
C GLN A 104 6.66 -9.32 10.47
N LEU A 105 7.19 -9.66 9.29
CA LEU A 105 7.42 -8.70 8.20
C LEU A 105 6.12 -8.09 7.67
N VAL A 106 5.05 -8.88 7.56
CA VAL A 106 3.76 -8.38 7.05
C VAL A 106 2.96 -7.64 8.14
N PHE A 107 2.90 -8.21 9.34
CA PHE A 107 1.96 -7.74 10.36
C PHE A 107 2.58 -6.87 11.46
N CYS A 108 3.90 -6.85 11.62
CA CYS A 108 4.58 -6.11 12.70
C CYS A 108 5.49 -4.99 12.18
N GLU A 109 6.24 -5.23 11.11
CA GLU A 109 7.21 -4.28 10.55
C GLU A 109 6.54 -3.03 9.95
N GLN A 110 7.22 -1.87 10.03
CA GLN A 110 6.73 -0.56 9.55
C GLN A 110 7.75 0.18 8.67
N GLY A 111 8.86 -0.47 8.31
CA GLY A 111 9.95 0.06 7.49
C GLY A 111 11.21 0.44 8.28
N ASN A 112 11.15 0.47 9.61
CA ASN A 112 12.29 0.84 10.45
C ASN A 112 13.39 -0.24 10.49
N ALA A 113 13.07 -1.50 10.20
CA ALA A 113 14.06 -2.55 10.09
C ALA A 113 14.83 -2.51 8.77
N VAL A 114 14.40 -1.74 7.76
CA VAL A 114 15.11 -1.67 6.47
C VAL A 114 16.47 -1.03 6.66
N ARG A 115 17.51 -1.87 6.63
CA ARG A 115 18.90 -1.44 6.84
C ARG A 115 19.57 -1.10 5.53
N ASP A 116 19.53 -2.00 4.56
CA ASP A 116 20.19 -1.82 3.27
C ASP A 116 19.22 -2.11 2.12
N VAL A 117 19.31 -1.37 1.03
CA VAL A 117 18.49 -1.59 -0.18
C VAL A 117 19.39 -1.60 -1.39
N TYR A 118 19.24 -2.62 -2.24
CA TYR A 118 19.95 -2.80 -3.49
C TYR A 118 18.95 -2.77 -4.65
N VAL A 119 19.29 -2.04 -5.70
CA VAL A 119 18.52 -1.98 -6.95
C VAL A 119 19.47 -2.15 -8.13
N GLY A 120 19.27 -3.19 -8.93
CA GLY A 120 20.17 -3.61 -9.99
C GLY A 120 21.59 -3.87 -9.49
N GLY A 121 21.72 -4.39 -8.25
CA GLY A 121 23.01 -4.66 -7.60
C GLY A 121 23.72 -3.42 -7.03
N ARG A 122 23.15 -2.22 -7.17
CA ARG A 122 23.70 -1.00 -6.56
C ARG A 122 23.04 -0.75 -5.22
N LYS A 123 23.85 -0.60 -4.17
CA LYS A 123 23.36 -0.17 -2.86
C LYS A 123 22.84 1.28 -2.96
N LEU A 124 21.58 1.49 -2.62
CA LEU A 124 20.91 2.79 -2.62
C LEU A 124 20.59 3.28 -1.21
N VAL A 125 20.37 2.36 -0.27
CA VAL A 125 20.26 2.64 1.17
C VAL A 125 21.37 1.87 1.88
N ASP A 126 22.10 2.56 2.76
CA ASP A 126 23.17 1.99 3.58
C ASP A 126 22.92 2.33 5.05
N HIS A 127 22.74 1.31 5.90
CA HIS A 127 22.44 1.50 7.32
C HIS A 127 21.27 2.47 7.60
N GLY A 128 20.19 2.37 6.82
CA GLY A 128 18.98 3.18 6.95
C GLY A 128 19.10 4.59 6.36
N ARG A 129 20.22 4.93 5.69
CA ARG A 129 20.45 6.24 5.07
C ARG A 129 20.46 6.15 3.55
N ILE A 130 19.82 7.10 2.89
CA ILE A 130 19.84 7.18 1.42
C ILE A 130 21.24 7.63 0.96
N THR A 131 21.82 6.91 0.00
CA THR A 131 23.23 7.11 -0.41
C THR A 131 23.43 8.17 -1.49
N ARG A 132 22.35 8.59 -2.16
CA ARG A 132 22.40 9.44 -3.36
C ARG A 132 21.75 10.82 -3.20
N ILE A 133 21.08 11.04 -2.08
CA ILE A 133 20.33 12.25 -1.80
C ILE A 133 20.79 12.74 -0.44
N ASP A 134 21.13 14.02 -0.36
CA ASP A 134 21.29 14.69 0.93
C ASP A 134 19.89 15.01 1.46
N GLU A 135 19.44 14.21 2.42
CA GLU A 135 18.09 14.33 2.99
C GLU A 135 17.90 15.68 3.68
N GLU A 136 18.93 16.21 4.35
CA GLU A 136 18.84 17.49 5.04
C GLU A 136 18.73 18.64 4.03
N ALA A 137 19.58 18.64 3.00
CA ALA A 137 19.51 19.64 1.93
C ALA A 137 18.17 19.58 1.17
N LEU A 138 17.64 18.38 0.90
CA LEU A 138 16.34 18.21 0.26
C LEU A 138 15.20 18.77 1.12
N MET A 139 15.23 18.52 2.42
CA MET A 139 14.20 19.05 3.34
C MET A 139 14.25 20.59 3.41
N LEU A 140 15.44 21.18 3.37
CA LEU A 140 15.60 22.64 3.29
C LEU A 140 15.06 23.20 1.97
N GLU A 141 15.41 22.60 0.83
CA GLU A 141 14.90 23.00 -0.48
C GLU A 141 13.35 22.92 -0.53
N LEU A 142 12.78 21.87 0.05
CA LEU A 142 11.33 21.74 0.18
C LEU A 142 10.75 22.90 0.98
N MET A 143 11.29 23.22 2.15
CA MET A 143 10.81 24.35 2.96
C MET A 143 10.90 25.68 2.22
N ASP A 144 11.97 25.91 1.46
CA ASP A 144 12.16 27.13 0.67
C ASP A 144 11.14 27.25 -0.48
N CYS A 145 10.75 26.11 -1.09
CA CYS A 145 9.76 26.11 -2.17
C CYS A 145 8.30 26.12 -1.68
N MET A 146 8.04 25.79 -0.40
CA MET A 146 6.69 25.70 0.16
C MET A 146 5.83 26.95 -0.02
N PRO A 147 6.32 28.20 0.15
CA PRO A 147 5.49 29.38 -0.08
C PRO A 147 4.93 29.46 -1.50
N THR A 148 5.74 29.07 -2.50
CA THR A 148 5.31 29.02 -3.91
C THR A 148 4.28 27.93 -4.12
N LEU A 149 4.50 26.74 -3.56
CA LEU A 149 3.55 25.63 -3.63
C LEU A 149 2.23 25.97 -2.95
N GLN A 150 2.28 26.62 -1.79
CA GLN A 150 1.11 27.02 -1.02
C GLN A 150 0.24 28.01 -1.80
N GLY A 151 0.85 28.97 -2.50
CA GLY A 151 0.12 29.87 -3.40
C GLY A 151 -0.62 29.11 -4.52
N ARG A 152 0.00 28.07 -5.10
CA ARG A 152 -0.64 27.21 -6.12
C ARG A 152 -1.77 26.38 -5.52
N ILE A 153 -1.58 25.83 -4.33
CA ILE A 153 -2.59 25.03 -3.61
C ILE A 153 -3.83 25.89 -3.30
N GLN A 154 -3.65 27.09 -2.76
CA GLN A 154 -4.75 28.01 -2.46
C GLN A 154 -5.54 28.39 -3.72
N GLY A 155 -4.84 28.68 -4.82
CA GLY A 155 -5.50 28.94 -6.10
C GLY A 155 -6.32 27.75 -6.60
N GLY A 156 -5.78 26.53 -6.44
CA GLY A 156 -6.50 25.29 -6.76
C GLY A 156 -7.72 25.04 -5.88
N GLN A 157 -7.66 25.37 -4.58
CA GLN A 157 -8.79 25.20 -3.65
C GLN A 157 -10.00 26.02 -4.05
N SER A 158 -9.81 27.29 -4.42
CA SER A 158 -10.91 28.16 -4.87
C SER A 158 -11.61 27.61 -6.13
N ALA A 159 -10.83 27.11 -7.10
CA ALA A 159 -11.39 26.43 -8.27
C ALA A 159 -12.12 25.12 -7.89
N SER A 160 -11.55 24.35 -6.95
CA SER A 160 -12.13 23.09 -6.48
C SER A 160 -13.45 23.30 -5.72
N GLU A 161 -13.60 24.39 -4.96
CA GLU A 161 -14.85 24.76 -4.29
C GLU A 161 -15.98 25.03 -5.27
N THR A 162 -15.66 25.68 -6.40
CA THR A 162 -16.63 25.94 -7.48
C THR A 162 -17.11 24.64 -8.11
N LEU A 163 -16.23 23.65 -8.24
CA LEU A 163 -16.56 22.34 -8.83
C LEU A 163 -17.18 21.36 -7.83
N ARG A 164 -17.05 21.60 -6.52
CA ARG A 164 -17.45 20.67 -5.45
C ARG A 164 -18.89 20.17 -5.59
N PRO A 165 -19.92 21.00 -5.84
CA PRO A 165 -21.29 20.50 -5.94
C PRO A 165 -21.49 19.51 -7.09
N TYR A 166 -20.78 19.69 -8.20
CA TYR A 166 -20.84 18.80 -9.36
C TYR A 166 -20.12 17.48 -9.10
N LEU A 167 -18.95 17.54 -8.45
CA LEU A 167 -18.19 16.35 -8.07
C LEU A 167 -18.94 15.52 -7.04
N GLU A 168 -19.53 16.17 -6.03
CA GLU A 168 -20.37 15.51 -5.02
C GLU A 168 -21.64 14.94 -5.63
N GLY A 169 -22.29 15.68 -6.56
CA GLY A 169 -23.44 15.18 -7.32
C GLY A 169 -23.10 13.90 -8.08
N ALA A 170 -22.04 13.93 -8.91
CA ALA A 170 -21.59 12.76 -9.66
C ALA A 170 -21.20 11.58 -8.75
N TYR A 171 -20.53 11.85 -7.63
CA TYR A 171 -20.18 10.84 -6.65
C TYR A 171 -21.43 10.18 -6.03
N ASN A 172 -22.42 10.98 -5.63
CA ASN A 172 -23.69 10.47 -5.08
C ASN A 172 -24.50 9.70 -6.12
N ASP A 173 -24.49 10.13 -7.38
CA ASP A 173 -25.12 9.40 -8.49
C ASP A 173 -24.46 8.02 -8.66
N CYS A 174 -23.13 7.94 -8.61
CA CYS A 174 -22.40 6.67 -8.67
C CYS A 174 -22.72 5.74 -7.49
N LEU A 175 -22.87 6.30 -6.29
CA LEU A 175 -23.26 5.53 -5.11
C LEU A 175 -24.69 5.01 -5.21
N THR A 176 -25.60 5.79 -5.78
CA THR A 176 -27.03 5.47 -5.87
C THR A 176 -27.39 4.64 -7.10
N ASP A 177 -26.50 4.56 -8.10
CA ASP A 177 -26.69 3.82 -9.35
C ASP A 177 -27.07 2.33 -9.08
N PRO A 178 -28.21 1.86 -9.60
CA PRO A 178 -28.64 0.47 -9.45
C PRO A 178 -27.68 -0.55 -10.10
N GLN A 179 -26.88 -0.18 -11.10
CA GLN A 179 -25.82 -1.04 -11.66
C GLN A 179 -24.66 -1.23 -10.68
N MET A 180 -24.41 -0.24 -9.81
CA MET A 180 -23.42 -0.31 -8.74
C MET A 180 -23.96 -1.00 -7.47
N ALA A 181 -25.27 -1.27 -7.39
CA ALA A 181 -25.90 -1.87 -6.21
C ALA A 181 -25.37 -3.27 -5.87
N GLY A 182 -24.91 -4.04 -6.87
CA GLY A 182 -24.27 -5.35 -6.68
C GLY A 182 -22.91 -5.27 -5.97
N MET A 183 -22.18 -4.15 -6.08
CA MET A 183 -20.88 -3.93 -5.44
C MET A 183 -20.99 -3.46 -3.98
N ARG A 184 -22.21 -3.21 -3.46
CA ARG A 184 -22.45 -2.65 -2.10
C ARG A 184 -22.21 -3.61 -0.94
N HIS A 185 -21.70 -4.83 -1.18
CA HIS A 185 -21.70 -5.92 -0.19
C HIS A 185 -20.74 -5.78 1.01
N SER A 186 -20.03 -4.65 1.18
CA SER A 186 -18.98 -4.56 2.21
C SER A 186 -19.13 -3.42 3.24
N ILE A 187 -19.87 -2.35 2.97
CA ILE A 187 -19.86 -1.17 3.87
C ILE A 187 -21.07 -1.12 4.81
N ASN A 188 -22.23 -1.67 4.42
CA ASN A 188 -23.48 -1.51 5.18
C ASN A 188 -23.78 -2.62 6.22
N GLN A 189 -22.89 -3.59 6.42
CA GLN A 189 -23.12 -4.63 7.44
C GLN A 189 -22.81 -4.16 8.87
N PHE A 190 -22.19 -2.99 9.06
CA PHE A 190 -21.84 -2.47 10.38
C PHE A 190 -22.96 -1.63 11.05
N ASP A 191 -24.03 -1.26 10.34
CA ASP A 191 -25.11 -0.38 10.87
C ASP A 191 -26.50 -1.05 10.88
N ARG A 192 -26.59 -2.29 11.39
CA ARG A 192 -27.89 -2.92 11.68
C ARG A 192 -28.02 -3.61 13.04
N SER A 193 -27.00 -3.62 13.89
CA SER A 193 -27.06 -4.24 15.22
C SER A 193 -27.08 -3.27 16.42
N ARG A 194 -27.12 -1.94 16.20
CA ARG A 194 -27.11 -0.94 17.29
C ARG A 194 -28.25 0.09 17.30
N ARG A 195 -29.27 -0.09 16.47
CA ARG A 195 -30.56 0.63 16.59
C ARG A 195 -31.68 -0.38 16.82
N GLY A 196 -31.73 -0.92 18.03
CA GLY A 196 -32.72 -1.95 18.39
C GLY A 196 -32.41 -2.64 19.72
N ALA A 197 -32.26 -1.85 20.78
CA ALA A 197 -32.51 -2.21 22.18
C ALA A 197 -32.76 -0.93 22.98
#